data_AF-A0A2M7GX36-F1
#
_entry.id   AF-A0A2M7GX36-F1
#
_cell.length_a   1.000
_cell.length_b   1.000
_cell.length_c   1.000
_cell.angle_alpha   90.00
_cell.angle_beta   90.00
_cell.angle_gamma   90.00
#
_symmetry.space_group_name_H-M   'P 1'
#
loop_
_entity.id
_entity.type
_entity.pdbx_description
1 polymer ?
#
loop_
_entity_poly.entity_id
_entity_poly.type
_entity_poly.pdbx_seq_one_letter_code
_entity_poly.pdbx_strand_id
1 'polypeptide(L)'
;MSSAGPWSVKGIDPRARARAKTAARREGMTLGEWLNTVILDSGPDRDGEPRWESSLERFPGFSGRSDEGDALLRGMVERLTERIESTEQNSTSFLNEVDRSISDLAERIETTDQGFRQDQQKTRELAEAARSAAEALALRVKRIEEAGGTADPQTLKTFESAFGKLAARVFRNENDSLRSAEIMQSALEEFGEATETATVSLQKRIEAIEAGQNRLSDDLRKTASRTQGTGQVLQGLHTTADRLRRRIEDTERLTHDAASAFEQSVARIDARLRSLESRPFSTDTGDLDRRFDLLSDELARVVSDTRAQVARELEDAVSEPRVERLERALKTAETRISAAETSHSESLSRIGLEITRLARVMDDRISESEKKAEALHNTDRADRELAQRFDSVRAENREAIRKLGEDVSALGQSLDARVEKSESRAAEAIETATKSMSEAVARLEERQTAKAQESDLEERLRQSEERTAKRIEDAIGGISERLEKARAETEESLSPVQRAMNALADRLEAIENRHVTEEAAPGPRPEPAPAMRQAAYDE
;
A
#
# COMPACT_ATOMS: atom_id res chain seq x y z
N MET A 1 -65.02 12.90 -3.23
CA MET A 1 -63.79 13.28 -3.95
C MET A 1 -62.86 13.91 -2.92
N SER A 2 -61.66 13.38 -2.75
CA SER A 2 -60.68 13.78 -1.73
C SER A 2 -60.06 15.15 -2.08
N SER A 3 -60.38 16.20 -1.31
CA SER A 3 -59.89 17.57 -1.54
C SER A 3 -58.48 17.81 -0.99
N ALA A 4 -57.54 16.91 -1.27
CA ALA A 4 -56.14 17.03 -0.88
C ALA A 4 -55.30 17.64 -2.00
N GLY A 5 -54.55 18.70 -1.71
CA GLY A 5 -53.58 19.27 -2.65
C GLY A 5 -52.42 18.31 -2.93
N PRO A 6 -51.69 18.47 -4.05
CA PRO A 6 -50.59 17.57 -4.41
C PRO A 6 -49.44 17.62 -3.40
N TRP A 7 -49.25 16.52 -2.67
CA TRP A 7 -48.15 16.32 -1.71
C TRP A 7 -46.78 16.58 -2.35
N SER A 8 -46.10 17.67 -1.96
CA SER A 8 -44.82 18.08 -2.54
C SER A 8 -43.89 18.70 -1.48
N VAL A 9 -43.28 17.86 -0.66
CA VAL A 9 -42.28 18.28 0.34
C VAL A 9 -40.88 18.36 -0.29
N LYS A 10 -40.20 19.50 -0.08
CA LYS A 10 -38.82 19.77 -0.55
C LYS A 10 -37.82 19.21 0.47
N GLY A 11 -36.75 18.57 0.01
CA GLY A 11 -35.68 18.03 0.87
C GLY A 11 -35.75 16.52 1.19
N ILE A 12 -36.86 15.83 0.89
CA ILE A 12 -36.92 14.36 1.05
C ILE A 12 -35.95 13.67 0.07
N ASP A 13 -35.15 12.73 0.60
CA ASP A 13 -34.20 11.89 -0.16
C ASP A 13 -34.86 11.25 -1.41
N PRO A 14 -34.23 11.36 -2.61
CA PRO A 14 -34.73 10.75 -3.84
C PRO A 14 -35.04 9.24 -3.74
N ARG A 15 -34.25 8.48 -2.98
CA ARG A 15 -34.43 7.03 -2.73
C ARG A 15 -35.65 6.77 -1.84
N ALA A 16 -35.86 7.56 -0.80
CA ALA A 16 -37.05 7.47 0.05
C ALA A 16 -38.32 7.80 -0.75
N ARG A 17 -38.28 8.88 -1.55
CA ARG A 17 -39.35 9.26 -2.49
C ARG A 17 -39.65 8.15 -3.52
N ALA A 18 -38.63 7.49 -4.05
CA ALA A 18 -38.78 6.38 -4.98
C ALA A 18 -39.41 5.14 -4.32
N ARG A 19 -39.01 4.80 -3.08
CA ARG A 19 -39.64 3.71 -2.31
C ARG A 19 -41.11 3.99 -2.01
N ALA A 20 -41.45 5.16 -1.47
CA ALA A 20 -42.83 5.55 -1.19
C ALA A 20 -43.71 5.52 -2.46
N LYS A 21 -43.21 6.04 -3.60
CA LYS A 21 -43.92 5.98 -4.89
C LYS A 21 -44.08 4.55 -5.43
N THR A 22 -43.24 3.61 -5.01
CA THR A 22 -43.32 2.20 -5.39
C THR A 22 -44.30 1.42 -4.50
N ALA A 23 -44.36 1.74 -3.20
CA ALA A 23 -45.36 1.18 -2.28
C ALA A 23 -46.78 1.65 -2.64
N ALA A 24 -46.99 2.96 -2.82
CA ALA A 24 -48.26 3.51 -3.28
C ALA A 24 -48.78 2.84 -4.58
N ARG A 25 -47.88 2.58 -5.54
CA ARG A 25 -48.20 1.83 -6.77
C ARG A 25 -48.58 0.36 -6.53
N ARG A 26 -47.97 -0.30 -5.55
CA ARG A 26 -48.30 -1.69 -5.17
C ARG A 26 -49.69 -1.79 -4.55
N GLU A 27 -50.13 -0.75 -3.85
CA GLU A 27 -51.44 -0.65 -3.20
C GLU A 27 -52.50 0.05 -4.08
N GLY A 28 -52.14 0.43 -5.32
CA GLY A 28 -53.06 1.04 -6.30
C GLY A 28 -53.45 2.49 -6.04
N MET A 29 -52.88 3.14 -5.02
CA MET A 29 -53.23 4.49 -4.57
C MET A 29 -52.30 5.57 -5.14
N THR A 30 -52.73 6.84 -5.09
CA THR A 30 -51.81 7.96 -5.33
C THR A 30 -50.80 8.08 -4.19
N LEU A 31 -49.64 8.69 -4.45
CA LEU A 31 -48.61 8.89 -3.42
C LEU A 31 -49.14 9.72 -2.22
N GLY A 32 -50.03 10.69 -2.46
CA GLY A 32 -50.61 11.50 -1.38
C GLY A 32 -51.63 10.72 -0.53
N GLU A 33 -52.45 9.88 -1.15
CA GLU A 33 -53.42 9.04 -0.44
C GLU A 33 -52.72 7.90 0.33
N TRP A 34 -51.72 7.26 -0.27
CA TRP A 34 -50.88 6.28 0.39
C TRP A 34 -50.15 6.87 1.60
N LEU A 35 -49.56 8.07 1.45
CA LEU A 35 -48.84 8.70 2.56
C LEU A 35 -49.80 9.17 3.66
N ASN A 36 -50.97 9.72 3.32
CA ASN A 36 -52.00 10.05 4.30
C ASN A 36 -52.48 8.80 5.06
N THR A 37 -52.70 7.69 4.34
CA THR A 37 -53.08 6.41 4.97
C THR A 37 -51.98 5.93 5.91
N VAL A 38 -50.73 5.82 5.44
CA VAL A 38 -49.59 5.39 6.27
C VAL A 38 -49.37 6.29 7.49
N ILE A 39 -49.61 7.60 7.40
CA ILE A 39 -49.49 8.54 8.54
C ILE A 39 -50.63 8.36 9.54
N LEU A 40 -51.87 8.17 9.09
CA LEU A 40 -53.06 8.06 9.95
C LEU A 40 -53.23 6.65 10.55
N ASP A 41 -53.00 5.62 9.75
CA ASP A 41 -53.09 4.18 10.08
C ASP A 41 -51.86 3.68 10.87
N SER A 42 -50.86 4.54 11.07
CA SER A 42 -49.80 4.37 12.10
C SER A 42 -50.23 4.88 13.48
N GLY A 43 -51.41 5.50 13.61
CA GLY A 43 -52.07 5.74 14.89
C GLY A 43 -52.60 4.43 15.48
N PRO A 44 -52.59 4.24 16.81
CA PRO A 44 -53.00 2.99 17.42
C PRO A 44 -54.52 2.88 17.52
N ASP A 45 -55.03 1.65 17.39
CA ASP A 45 -56.34 1.29 17.90
C ASP A 45 -56.45 1.68 19.38
N ARG A 46 -57.55 2.37 19.72
CA ARG A 46 -58.23 2.29 21.02
C ARG A 46 -57.32 2.47 22.25
N ASP A 47 -56.82 3.69 22.45
CA ASP A 47 -57.13 4.50 23.65
C ASP A 47 -56.37 5.85 23.64
N GLY A 48 -57.12 6.96 23.62
CA GLY A 48 -56.65 8.29 24.03
C GLY A 48 -55.71 9.04 23.08
N GLU A 49 -54.46 8.57 22.91
CA GLU A 49 -53.32 9.44 22.59
C GLU A 49 -52.66 9.17 21.21
N PRO A 50 -52.22 10.22 20.48
CA PRO A 50 -51.55 10.04 19.19
C PRO A 50 -50.12 9.54 19.34
N ARG A 51 -49.88 8.27 18.97
CA ARG A 51 -48.55 7.63 18.97
C ARG A 51 -47.43 8.37 18.21
N TRP A 52 -47.75 9.34 17.35
CA TRP A 52 -46.72 10.20 16.74
C TRP A 52 -46.04 11.11 17.77
N GLU A 53 -46.76 11.50 18.83
CA GLU A 53 -46.31 12.40 19.90
C GLU A 53 -45.25 11.69 20.74
N SER A 54 -45.58 10.49 21.26
CA SER A 54 -44.63 9.58 21.92
C SER A 54 -43.57 8.95 21.01
N SER A 55 -43.67 9.13 19.69
CA SER A 55 -42.58 8.83 18.74
C SER A 55 -41.64 10.03 18.52
N LEU A 56 -42.13 11.25 18.70
CA LEU A 56 -41.33 12.48 18.70
C LEU A 56 -40.58 12.66 20.03
N GLU A 57 -41.20 12.32 21.17
CA GLU A 57 -40.50 12.21 22.46
C GLU A 57 -39.30 11.26 22.39
N ARG A 58 -39.38 10.22 21.55
CA ARG A 58 -38.31 9.24 21.34
C ARG A 58 -37.13 9.77 20.51
N PHE A 59 -37.23 10.98 19.94
CA PHE A 59 -36.09 11.68 19.33
C PHE A 59 -35.37 12.55 20.38
N PRO A 60 -34.06 12.35 20.59
CA PRO A 60 -33.30 13.11 21.58
C PRO A 60 -33.27 14.60 21.19
N GLY A 61 -33.92 15.44 21.98
CA GLY A 61 -34.10 16.87 21.73
C GLY A 61 -35.56 17.32 21.66
N PHE A 62 -36.52 16.40 21.49
CA PHE A 62 -37.97 16.69 21.58
C PHE A 62 -38.61 16.22 22.90
N SER A 63 -38.02 15.26 23.60
CA SER A 63 -38.44 14.84 24.94
C SER A 63 -38.25 15.94 26.00
N GLY A 64 -39.31 16.27 26.74
CA GLY A 64 -39.28 16.85 28.09
C GLY A 64 -38.76 18.28 28.28
N ARG A 65 -38.13 18.92 27.28
CA ARG A 65 -37.44 20.21 27.51
C ARG A 65 -38.33 21.46 27.47
N SER A 66 -39.60 21.35 27.09
CA SER A 66 -40.59 22.39 27.43
C SER A 66 -40.97 22.23 28.90
N ASP A 67 -41.80 21.25 29.29
CA ASP A 67 -42.43 21.23 30.61
C ASP A 67 -41.48 21.32 31.81
N GLU A 68 -40.32 20.65 31.87
CA GLU A 68 -39.42 20.82 33.03
C GLU A 68 -38.70 22.19 33.00
N GLY A 69 -38.34 22.68 31.82
CA GLY A 69 -37.73 24.00 31.65
C GLY A 69 -38.72 25.14 31.94
N ASP A 70 -39.92 25.03 31.39
CA ASP A 70 -41.03 25.97 31.53
C ASP A 70 -41.68 25.89 32.91
N ALA A 71 -41.70 24.74 33.60
CA ALA A 71 -42.13 24.66 35.00
C ALA A 71 -41.07 25.21 35.96
N LEU A 72 -39.77 25.05 35.68
CA LEU A 72 -38.72 25.71 36.45
C LEU A 72 -38.71 27.23 36.21
N LEU A 73 -38.90 27.68 34.97
CA LEU A 73 -39.02 29.10 34.63
C LEU A 73 -40.32 29.69 35.22
N ARG A 74 -41.47 29.05 35.02
CA ARG A 74 -42.75 29.46 35.60
C ARG A 74 -42.68 29.45 37.12
N GLY A 75 -42.15 28.42 37.76
CA GLY A 75 -41.97 28.38 39.21
C GLY A 75 -40.92 29.37 39.76
N MET A 76 -39.99 29.86 38.92
CA MET A 76 -39.12 31.00 39.27
C MET A 76 -39.83 32.34 39.04
N VAL A 77 -40.66 32.48 38.00
CA VAL A 77 -41.48 33.66 37.73
C VAL A 77 -42.57 33.79 38.78
N GLU A 78 -43.27 32.74 39.15
CA GLU A 78 -44.29 32.71 40.21
C GLU A 78 -43.67 33.08 41.55
N ARG A 79 -42.52 32.51 41.96
CA ARG A 79 -41.81 32.94 43.17
C ARG A 79 -41.28 34.37 43.09
N LEU A 80 -40.94 34.85 41.89
CA LEU A 80 -40.51 36.24 41.70
C LEU A 80 -41.70 37.21 41.76
N THR A 81 -42.85 36.83 41.19
CA THR A 81 -44.11 37.58 41.22
C THR A 81 -44.68 37.58 42.63
N GLU A 82 -44.84 36.43 43.28
CA GLU A 82 -45.24 36.31 44.69
C GLU A 82 -44.32 37.13 45.61
N ARG A 83 -43.01 37.14 45.35
CA ARG A 83 -42.07 37.98 46.10
C ARG A 83 -42.20 39.47 45.77
N ILE A 84 -42.36 39.84 44.49
CA ILE A 84 -42.56 41.24 44.07
C ILE A 84 -43.86 41.76 44.67
N GLU A 85 -44.96 41.06 44.49
CA GLU A 85 -46.29 41.36 45.04
C GLU A 85 -46.26 41.38 46.57
N SER A 86 -45.56 40.47 47.23
CA SER A 86 -45.32 40.55 48.68
C SER A 86 -44.51 41.80 49.05
N THR A 87 -43.49 42.18 48.30
CA THR A 87 -42.74 43.43 48.55
C THR A 87 -43.53 44.69 48.19
N GLU A 88 -44.45 44.65 47.23
CA GLU A 88 -45.33 45.77 46.87
C GLU A 88 -46.48 45.92 47.87
N GLN A 89 -47.14 44.84 48.29
CA GLN A 89 -48.13 44.86 49.37
C GLN A 89 -47.50 45.34 50.69
N ASN A 90 -46.31 44.85 51.04
CA ASN A 90 -45.57 45.37 52.18
C ASN A 90 -45.19 46.84 52.00
N SER A 91 -44.61 47.25 50.85
CA SER A 91 -44.17 48.64 50.62
C SER A 91 -45.34 49.62 50.58
N THR A 92 -46.47 49.27 49.96
CA THR A 92 -47.68 50.10 49.95
C THR A 92 -48.31 50.18 51.34
N SER A 93 -48.36 49.08 52.11
CA SER A 93 -48.77 49.12 53.52
C SER A 93 -47.83 50.01 54.35
N PHE A 94 -46.51 49.86 54.20
CA PHE A 94 -45.52 50.69 54.89
C PHE A 94 -45.62 52.17 54.51
N LEU A 95 -45.86 52.51 53.23
CA LEU A 95 -46.05 53.89 52.79
C LEU A 95 -47.33 54.50 53.35
N ASN A 96 -48.46 53.78 53.27
CA ASN A 96 -49.73 54.19 53.89
C ASN A 96 -49.58 54.41 55.41
N GLU A 97 -48.72 53.64 56.07
CA GLU A 97 -48.43 53.75 57.50
C GLU A 97 -47.30 54.77 57.82
N VAL A 98 -46.56 55.25 56.82
CA VAL A 98 -45.78 56.50 56.96
C VAL A 98 -46.73 57.68 56.86
N ASP A 99 -47.59 57.69 55.84
CA ASP A 99 -48.52 58.78 55.54
C ASP A 99 -49.50 59.05 56.68
N ARG A 100 -50.04 58.00 57.32
CA ARG A 100 -50.81 58.12 58.58
C ARG A 100 -50.00 58.75 59.72
N SER A 101 -48.73 58.36 59.91
CA SER A 101 -47.89 58.91 60.99
C SER A 101 -47.47 60.35 60.73
N ILE A 102 -47.31 60.76 59.47
CA ILE A 102 -47.10 62.15 59.07
C ILE A 102 -48.38 62.97 59.26
N SER A 103 -49.54 62.38 58.94
CA SER A 103 -50.85 63.02 59.13
C SER A 103 -51.18 63.24 60.61
N ASP A 104 -50.98 62.23 61.47
CA ASP A 104 -51.15 62.34 62.93
C ASP A 104 -50.19 63.39 63.52
N LEU A 105 -48.92 63.38 63.11
CA LEU A 105 -47.95 64.39 63.52
C LEU A 105 -48.40 65.79 63.09
N ALA A 106 -48.88 65.96 61.85
CA ALA A 106 -49.37 67.24 61.35
C ALA A 106 -50.63 67.72 62.09
N GLU A 107 -51.59 66.83 62.36
CA GLU A 107 -52.81 67.13 63.12
C GLU A 107 -52.49 67.52 64.58
N ARG A 108 -51.54 66.83 65.23
CA ARG A 108 -51.09 67.18 66.59
C ARG A 108 -50.27 68.48 66.62
N ILE A 109 -49.45 68.75 65.60
CA ILE A 109 -48.77 70.06 65.43
C ILE A 109 -49.80 71.17 65.25
N GLU A 110 -50.77 71.01 64.35
CA GLU A 110 -51.77 72.05 64.09
C GLU A 110 -52.68 72.27 65.31
N THR A 111 -53.10 71.21 66.00
CA THR A 111 -53.86 71.31 67.26
C THR A 111 -53.10 72.11 68.32
N THR A 112 -51.79 71.89 68.43
CA THR A 112 -50.91 72.61 69.39
C THR A 112 -50.75 74.08 69.00
N ASP A 113 -50.53 74.38 67.71
CA ASP A 113 -50.41 75.72 67.15
C ASP A 113 -51.73 76.53 67.25
N GLN A 114 -52.87 75.88 67.00
CA GLN A 114 -54.20 76.47 67.24
C GLN A 114 -54.42 76.78 68.73
N GLY A 115 -54.02 75.88 69.65
CA GLY A 115 -54.05 76.14 71.09
C GLY A 115 -53.21 77.34 71.49
N PHE A 116 -51.96 77.41 71.01
CA PHE A 116 -51.04 78.52 71.25
C PHE A 116 -51.57 79.86 70.72
N ARG A 117 -52.16 79.88 69.52
CA ARG A 117 -52.81 81.09 68.96
C ARG A 117 -53.99 81.56 69.80
N GLN A 118 -54.85 80.64 70.26
CA GLN A 118 -55.99 81.01 71.11
C GLN A 118 -55.53 81.62 72.44
N ASP A 119 -54.47 81.08 73.06
CA ASP A 119 -53.98 81.63 74.33
C ASP A 119 -53.20 82.94 74.16
N GLN A 120 -52.43 83.09 73.07
CA GLN A 120 -51.85 84.37 72.69
C GLN A 120 -52.92 85.44 72.41
N GLN A 121 -54.10 85.06 71.89
CA GLN A 121 -55.21 85.98 71.73
C GLN A 121 -55.84 86.36 73.08
N LYS A 122 -56.16 85.38 73.95
CA LYS A 122 -56.73 85.63 75.29
C LYS A 122 -55.83 86.54 76.13
N THR A 123 -54.51 86.29 76.13
CA THR A 123 -53.53 87.11 76.87
C THR A 123 -53.44 88.54 76.34
N ARG A 124 -53.57 88.77 75.02
CA ARG A 124 -53.69 90.12 74.43
C ARG A 124 -54.99 90.82 74.85
N GLU A 125 -56.14 90.16 74.72
CA GLU A 125 -57.43 90.70 75.13
C GLU A 125 -57.46 91.07 76.63
N LEU A 126 -56.84 90.24 77.48
CA LEU A 126 -56.67 90.51 78.90
C LEU A 126 -55.71 91.68 79.18
N ALA A 127 -54.62 91.83 78.41
CA ALA A 127 -53.70 92.95 78.52
C ALA A 127 -54.33 94.29 78.08
N GLU A 128 -55.14 94.29 77.02
CA GLU A 128 -55.90 95.46 76.56
C GLU A 128 -57.01 95.85 77.56
N ALA A 129 -57.71 94.86 78.13
CA ALA A 129 -58.65 95.09 79.23
C ALA A 129 -57.97 95.64 80.50
N ALA A 130 -56.74 95.21 80.81
CA ALA A 130 -55.96 95.74 81.92
C ALA A 130 -55.47 97.19 81.66
N ARG A 131 -54.97 97.48 80.45
CA ARG A 131 -54.52 98.81 80.04
C ARG A 131 -55.67 99.83 80.07
N SER A 132 -56.82 99.51 79.46
CA SER A 132 -58.00 100.39 79.46
C SER A 132 -58.56 100.62 80.88
N ALA A 133 -58.51 99.63 81.76
CA ALA A 133 -58.85 99.80 83.17
C ALA A 133 -57.86 100.73 83.92
N ALA A 134 -56.55 100.64 83.63
CA ALA A 134 -55.54 101.53 84.19
C ALA A 134 -55.68 102.98 83.69
N GLU A 135 -55.97 103.17 82.40
CA GLU A 135 -56.28 104.49 81.80
C GLU A 135 -57.53 105.11 82.43
N ALA A 136 -58.59 104.33 82.64
CA ALA A 136 -59.80 104.76 83.32
C ALA A 136 -59.56 105.15 84.80
N LEU A 137 -58.62 104.52 85.49
CA LEU A 137 -58.16 104.94 86.82
C LEU A 137 -57.35 106.24 86.75
N ALA A 138 -56.38 106.35 85.82
CA ALA A 138 -55.54 107.53 85.68
C ALA A 138 -56.35 108.81 85.38
N LEU A 139 -57.34 108.72 84.47
CA LEU A 139 -58.30 109.80 84.20
C LEU A 139 -59.16 110.18 85.41
N ARG A 140 -59.37 109.26 86.35
CA ARG A 140 -60.14 109.47 87.59
C ARG A 140 -59.28 110.09 88.70
N VAL A 141 -58.01 109.72 88.79
CA VAL A 141 -57.00 110.39 89.65
C VAL A 141 -56.83 111.84 89.21
N LYS A 142 -56.57 112.09 87.92
CA LYS A 142 -56.41 113.43 87.36
C LYS A 142 -57.60 114.36 87.66
N ARG A 143 -58.83 113.82 87.63
CA ARG A 143 -60.05 114.56 88.00
C ARG A 143 -60.13 114.91 89.49
N ILE A 144 -59.57 114.08 90.37
CA ILE A 144 -59.51 114.33 91.82
C ILE A 144 -58.42 115.37 92.13
N GLU A 145 -57.31 115.35 91.40
CA GLU A 145 -56.24 116.37 91.47
C GLU A 145 -56.75 117.74 90.96
N GLU A 146 -57.43 117.76 89.81
CA GLU A 146 -58.08 118.97 89.24
C GLU A 146 -59.17 119.55 90.16
N ALA A 147 -59.80 118.72 91.01
CA ALA A 147 -60.76 119.15 92.03
C ALA A 147 -60.10 119.72 93.31
N GLY A 148 -58.77 119.84 93.36
CA GLY A 148 -58.05 120.39 94.52
C GLY A 148 -57.94 119.43 95.71
N GLY A 149 -58.10 118.12 95.49
CA GLY A 149 -57.92 117.09 96.52
C GLY A 149 -59.08 116.91 97.51
N THR A 150 -60.13 117.73 97.45
CA THR A 150 -61.34 117.62 98.30
C THR A 150 -62.32 116.55 97.77
N ALA A 151 -61.83 115.31 97.65
CA ALA A 151 -62.60 114.18 97.13
C ALA A 151 -63.80 113.83 98.03
N ASP A 152 -65.01 113.81 97.47
CA ASP A 152 -66.20 113.27 98.13
C ASP A 152 -65.97 111.79 98.50
N PRO A 153 -66.28 111.33 99.73
CA PRO A 153 -66.09 109.95 100.16
C PRO A 153 -66.78 108.89 99.29
N GLN A 154 -67.83 109.21 98.52
CA GLN A 154 -68.36 108.27 97.52
C GLN A 154 -67.38 108.07 96.35
N THR A 155 -66.74 109.14 95.87
CA THR A 155 -65.73 109.05 94.80
C THR A 155 -64.55 108.17 95.20
N LEU A 156 -64.06 108.31 96.44
CA LEU A 156 -62.99 107.48 97.00
C LEU A 156 -63.40 105.99 97.06
N LYS A 157 -64.61 105.67 97.53
CA LYS A 157 -65.13 104.29 97.52
C LYS A 157 -65.26 103.72 96.10
N THR A 158 -65.60 104.54 95.10
CA THR A 158 -65.60 104.07 93.70
C THR A 158 -64.19 103.83 93.16
N PHE A 159 -63.18 104.60 93.60
CA PHE A 159 -61.78 104.38 93.27
C PHE A 159 -61.25 103.10 93.93
N GLU A 160 -61.48 102.92 95.23
CA GLU A 160 -61.14 101.70 95.98
C GLU A 160 -61.78 100.45 95.34
N SER A 161 -63.07 100.51 94.97
CA SER A 161 -63.75 99.43 94.27
C SER A 161 -63.15 99.14 92.88
N ALA A 162 -62.74 100.17 92.14
CA ALA A 162 -62.11 100.01 90.83
C ALA A 162 -60.67 99.47 90.93
N PHE A 163 -59.89 99.93 91.91
CA PHE A 163 -58.54 99.45 92.18
C PHE A 163 -58.55 98.01 92.69
N GLY A 164 -59.47 97.66 93.60
CA GLY A 164 -59.70 96.28 94.03
C GLY A 164 -60.15 95.36 92.90
N LYS A 165 -60.98 95.85 91.96
CA LYS A 165 -61.33 95.12 90.73
C LYS A 165 -60.14 94.93 89.79
N LEU A 166 -59.27 95.94 89.64
CA LEU A 166 -58.05 95.83 88.84
C LEU A 166 -57.08 94.84 89.48
N ALA A 167 -56.77 94.96 90.78
CA ALA A 167 -55.91 94.03 91.50
C ALA A 167 -56.45 92.58 91.42
N ALA A 168 -57.75 92.39 91.64
CA ALA A 168 -58.41 91.09 91.49
C ALA A 168 -58.59 90.64 90.02
N ARG A 169 -58.21 91.45 89.02
CA ARG A 169 -58.16 91.05 87.59
C ARG A 169 -56.73 90.77 87.16
N VAL A 170 -55.75 91.55 87.63
CA VAL A 170 -54.31 91.30 87.46
C VAL A 170 -53.91 90.00 88.15
N PHE A 171 -54.26 89.80 89.42
CA PHE A 171 -53.96 88.57 90.16
C PHE A 171 -54.61 87.33 89.54
N ARG A 172 -55.82 87.47 88.95
CA ARG A 172 -56.41 86.39 88.15
C ARG A 172 -55.65 86.15 86.86
N ASN A 173 -55.34 87.20 86.08
CA ASN A 173 -54.56 87.08 84.85
C ASN A 173 -53.19 86.43 85.11
N GLU A 174 -52.51 86.80 86.19
CA GLU A 174 -51.23 86.22 86.62
C GLU A 174 -51.37 84.74 86.99
N ASN A 175 -52.36 84.39 87.83
CA ASN A 175 -52.63 83.01 88.23
C ASN A 175 -53.12 82.12 87.07
N ASP A 176 -53.90 82.68 86.14
CA ASP A 176 -54.38 82.01 84.94
C ASP A 176 -53.25 81.87 83.89
N SER A 177 -52.35 82.86 83.79
CA SER A 177 -51.13 82.77 82.96
C SER A 177 -50.14 81.73 83.50
N LEU A 178 -49.96 81.64 84.82
CA LEU A 178 -49.13 80.60 85.44
C LEU A 178 -49.69 79.19 85.16
N ARG A 179 -51.01 79.01 85.24
CA ARG A 179 -51.68 77.76 84.86
C ARG A 179 -51.56 77.45 83.37
N SER A 180 -51.67 78.47 82.50
CA SER A 180 -51.48 78.28 81.06
C SER A 180 -50.03 77.90 80.74
N ALA A 181 -49.04 78.48 81.44
CA ALA A 181 -47.64 78.10 81.34
C ALA A 181 -47.37 76.66 81.81
N GLU A 182 -47.99 76.24 82.93
CA GLU A 182 -47.92 74.86 83.44
C GLU A 182 -48.52 73.85 82.45
N ILE A 183 -49.70 74.17 81.88
CA ILE A 183 -50.35 73.36 80.82
C ILE A 183 -49.48 73.33 79.56
N MET A 184 -48.97 74.47 79.09
CA MET A 184 -48.08 74.54 77.93
C MET A 184 -46.78 73.75 78.14
N GLN A 185 -46.19 73.76 79.34
CA GLN A 185 -45.01 72.96 79.64
C GLN A 185 -45.33 71.46 79.54
N SER A 186 -46.42 70.99 80.15
CA SER A 186 -46.81 69.58 80.05
C SER A 186 -47.13 69.14 78.62
N ALA A 187 -47.75 70.00 77.82
CA ALA A 187 -48.03 69.74 76.40
C ALA A 187 -46.74 69.70 75.55
N LEU A 188 -45.74 70.53 75.88
CA LEU A 188 -44.42 70.51 75.22
C LEU A 188 -43.60 69.28 75.61
N GLU A 189 -43.73 68.78 76.83
CA GLU A 189 -43.12 67.52 77.28
C GLU A 189 -43.79 66.31 76.57
N GLU A 190 -45.12 66.24 76.52
CA GLU A 190 -45.84 65.18 75.77
C GLU A 190 -45.53 65.21 74.26
N PHE A 191 -45.42 66.40 73.66
CA PHE A 191 -45.00 66.58 72.27
C PHE A 191 -43.53 66.15 72.06
N GLY A 192 -42.66 66.40 73.04
CA GLY A 192 -41.27 65.93 73.05
C GLY A 192 -41.19 64.40 73.02
N GLU A 193 -41.83 63.72 73.98
CA GLU A 193 -41.84 62.25 74.03
C GLU A 193 -42.46 61.63 72.77
N ALA A 194 -43.51 62.24 72.22
CA ALA A 194 -44.15 61.78 70.99
C ALA A 194 -43.26 61.97 69.74
N THR A 195 -42.54 63.09 69.62
CA THR A 195 -41.61 63.33 68.50
C THR A 195 -40.35 62.46 68.59
N GLU A 196 -39.84 62.20 69.80
CA GLU A 196 -38.78 61.20 70.00
C GLU A 196 -39.27 59.79 69.64
N THR A 197 -40.46 59.39 70.09
CA THR A 197 -41.05 58.08 69.74
C THR A 197 -41.26 57.94 68.23
N ALA A 198 -41.77 58.99 67.56
CA ALA A 198 -41.99 59.01 66.12
C ALA A 198 -40.66 58.91 65.34
N THR A 199 -39.64 59.69 65.71
CA THR A 199 -38.32 59.67 65.05
C THR A 199 -37.59 58.35 65.28
N VAL A 200 -37.63 57.77 66.49
CA VAL A 200 -37.12 56.41 66.78
C VAL A 200 -37.87 55.33 65.99
N SER A 201 -39.18 55.51 65.73
CA SER A 201 -39.93 54.59 64.86
C SER A 201 -39.50 54.70 63.39
N LEU A 202 -39.27 55.92 62.89
CA LEU A 202 -38.82 56.17 61.51
C LEU A 202 -37.40 55.66 61.29
N GLN A 203 -36.48 55.89 62.24
CA GLN A 203 -35.12 55.33 62.26
C GLN A 203 -35.14 53.81 62.04
N LYS A 204 -35.89 53.08 62.87
CA LYS A 204 -36.03 51.61 62.78
C LYS A 204 -36.68 51.14 61.47
N ARG A 205 -37.60 51.93 60.90
CA ARG A 205 -38.24 51.64 59.61
C ARG A 205 -37.27 51.83 58.43
N ILE A 206 -36.43 52.87 58.47
CA ILE A 206 -35.36 53.09 57.47
C ILE A 206 -34.36 51.94 57.52
N GLU A 207 -33.85 51.59 58.70
CA GLU A 207 -32.92 50.46 58.89
C GLU A 207 -33.51 49.13 58.37
N ALA A 208 -34.81 48.89 58.55
CA ALA A 208 -35.50 47.72 58.01
C ALA A 208 -35.60 47.73 56.47
N ILE A 209 -35.84 48.89 55.85
CA ILE A 209 -35.87 49.06 54.39
C ILE A 209 -34.48 48.85 53.79
N GLU A 210 -33.43 49.44 54.38
CA GLU A 210 -32.05 49.25 53.96
C GLU A 210 -31.62 47.78 54.09
N ALA A 211 -31.97 47.10 55.19
CA ALA A 211 -31.75 45.67 55.35
C ALA A 211 -32.49 44.84 54.27
N GLY A 212 -33.68 45.25 53.88
CA GLY A 212 -34.43 44.67 52.76
C GLY A 212 -33.74 44.84 51.41
N GLN A 213 -33.35 46.06 51.06
CA GLN A 213 -32.64 46.36 49.80
C GLN A 213 -31.29 45.64 49.70
N ASN A 214 -30.54 45.54 50.80
CA ASN A 214 -29.27 44.82 50.84
C ASN A 214 -29.47 43.31 50.60
N ARG A 215 -30.49 42.69 51.20
CA ARG A 215 -30.84 41.28 50.95
C ARG A 215 -31.24 41.05 49.49
N LEU A 216 -32.09 41.91 48.93
CA LEU A 216 -32.50 41.83 47.52
C LEU A 216 -31.30 41.98 46.57
N SER A 217 -30.38 42.91 46.86
CA SER A 217 -29.17 43.15 46.07
C SER A 217 -28.21 41.95 46.10
N ASP A 218 -28.07 41.30 47.25
CA ASP A 218 -27.22 40.11 47.40
C ASP A 218 -27.84 38.87 46.71
N ASP A 219 -29.17 38.73 46.76
CA ASP A 219 -29.90 37.73 45.98
C ASP A 219 -29.75 37.96 44.46
N LEU A 220 -29.88 39.20 43.99
CA LEU A 220 -29.68 39.56 42.59
C LEU A 220 -28.25 39.25 42.12
N ARG A 221 -27.24 39.47 42.97
CA ARG A 221 -25.85 39.06 42.71
C ARG A 221 -25.69 37.54 42.65
N LYS A 222 -26.34 36.78 43.54
CA LYS A 222 -26.32 35.30 43.54
C LYS A 222 -27.04 34.70 42.35
N THR A 223 -28.14 35.31 41.87
CA THR A 223 -28.80 34.86 40.64
C THR A 223 -27.97 35.20 39.41
N ALA A 224 -27.41 36.42 39.32
CA ALA A 224 -26.55 36.81 38.21
C ALA A 224 -25.30 35.93 38.08
N SER A 225 -24.63 35.61 39.19
CA SER A 225 -23.45 34.73 39.18
C SER A 225 -23.78 33.29 38.81
N ARG A 226 -24.94 32.76 39.23
CA ARG A 226 -25.46 31.46 38.76
C ARG A 226 -25.72 31.47 37.26
N THR A 227 -26.40 32.49 36.74
CA THR A 227 -26.67 32.63 35.29
C THR A 227 -25.38 32.74 34.48
N GLN A 228 -24.40 33.51 34.96
CA GLN A 228 -23.07 33.61 34.33
C GLN A 228 -22.33 32.26 34.34
N GLY A 229 -22.38 31.52 35.46
CA GLY A 229 -21.83 30.17 35.56
C GLY A 229 -22.48 29.19 34.58
N THR A 230 -23.82 29.17 34.48
CA THR A 230 -24.51 28.33 33.50
C THR A 230 -24.17 28.73 32.06
N GLY A 231 -24.00 30.02 31.76
CA GLY A 231 -23.55 30.49 30.46
C GLY A 231 -22.14 29.99 30.09
N GLN A 232 -21.20 30.03 31.04
CA GLN A 232 -19.85 29.50 30.86
C GLN A 232 -19.85 27.98 30.62
N VAL A 233 -20.64 27.21 31.37
CA VAL A 233 -20.70 25.75 31.18
C VAL A 233 -21.42 25.37 29.88
N LEU A 234 -22.46 26.11 29.46
CA LEU A 234 -23.07 25.92 28.14
C LEU A 234 -22.08 26.23 26.99
N GLN A 235 -21.23 27.24 27.14
CA GLN A 235 -20.16 27.53 26.18
C GLN A 235 -19.07 26.44 26.18
N GLY A 236 -18.75 25.87 27.35
CA GLY A 236 -17.90 24.69 27.48
C GLY A 236 -18.48 23.46 26.76
N LEU A 237 -19.77 23.17 26.95
CA LEU A 237 -20.48 22.09 26.27
C LEU A 237 -20.53 22.31 24.74
N HIS A 238 -20.74 23.55 24.28
CA HIS A 238 -20.75 23.84 22.85
C HIS A 238 -19.36 23.63 22.22
N THR A 239 -18.29 24.15 22.84
CA THR A 239 -16.91 24.00 22.32
C THR A 239 -16.39 22.55 22.37
N THR A 240 -16.83 21.76 23.34
CA THR A 240 -16.50 20.32 23.41
C THR A 240 -17.33 19.49 22.44
N ALA A 241 -18.61 19.80 22.22
CA ALA A 241 -19.42 19.20 21.15
C ALA A 241 -18.84 19.50 19.76
N ASP A 242 -18.37 20.73 19.51
CA ASP A 242 -17.69 21.13 18.27
C ASP A 242 -16.38 20.33 18.05
N ARG A 243 -15.60 20.08 19.11
CA ARG A 243 -14.40 19.24 19.05
C ARG A 243 -14.75 17.78 18.78
N LEU A 244 -15.79 17.25 19.43
CA LEU A 244 -16.26 15.88 19.22
C LEU A 244 -16.75 15.69 17.79
N ARG A 245 -17.52 16.63 17.24
CA ARG A 245 -17.96 16.63 15.85
C ARG A 245 -16.78 16.56 14.87
N ARG A 246 -15.76 17.41 15.05
CA ARG A 246 -14.57 17.42 14.17
C ARG A 246 -13.79 16.10 14.26
N ARG A 247 -13.63 15.52 15.46
CA ARG A 247 -13.05 14.17 15.63
C ARG A 247 -13.88 13.11 14.91
N ILE A 248 -15.21 13.17 14.95
CA ILE A 248 -16.08 12.25 14.20
C ILE A 248 -15.83 12.40 12.70
N GLU A 249 -15.87 13.62 12.15
CA GLU A 249 -15.59 13.90 10.73
C GLU A 249 -14.18 13.44 10.30
N ASP A 250 -13.17 13.56 11.16
CA ASP A 250 -11.80 13.07 10.89
C ASP A 250 -11.69 11.54 11.04
N THR A 251 -12.36 10.89 12.00
CA THR A 251 -12.39 9.42 12.10
C THR A 251 -13.19 8.77 10.97
N GLU A 252 -14.25 9.41 10.47
CA GLU A 252 -15.01 8.97 9.30
C GLU A 252 -14.14 9.01 8.04
N ARG A 253 -13.34 10.08 7.87
CA ARG A 253 -12.29 10.16 6.82
C ARG A 253 -11.25 9.06 6.94
N LEU A 254 -10.63 8.89 8.12
CA LEU A 254 -9.63 7.84 8.33
C LEU A 254 -10.20 6.44 8.06
N THR A 255 -11.47 6.20 8.40
CA THR A 255 -12.17 4.95 8.11
C THR A 255 -12.45 4.78 6.62
N HIS A 256 -12.82 5.85 5.91
CA HIS A 256 -13.04 5.85 4.46
C HIS A 256 -11.75 5.63 3.66
N ASP A 257 -10.66 6.27 4.08
CA ASP A 257 -9.33 6.09 3.49
C ASP A 257 -8.80 4.67 3.74
N ALA A 258 -8.98 4.14 4.96
CA ALA A 258 -8.64 2.75 5.28
C ALA A 258 -9.47 1.74 4.48
N ALA A 259 -10.78 1.95 4.34
CA ALA A 259 -11.65 1.12 3.50
C ALA A 259 -11.22 1.15 2.03
N SER A 260 -10.92 2.34 1.50
CA SER A 260 -10.44 2.53 0.12
C SER A 260 -9.08 1.85 -0.11
N ALA A 261 -8.17 1.89 0.87
CA ALA A 261 -6.91 1.15 0.83
C ALA A 261 -7.13 -0.37 0.88
N PHE A 262 -8.13 -0.84 1.64
CA PHE A 262 -8.50 -2.25 1.70
C PHE A 262 -9.11 -2.76 0.38
N GLU A 263 -10.02 -2.00 -0.24
CA GLU A 263 -10.55 -2.30 -1.59
C GLU A 263 -9.41 -2.39 -2.62
N GLN A 264 -8.47 -1.45 -2.61
CA GLN A 264 -7.28 -1.49 -3.48
C GLN A 264 -6.32 -2.65 -3.18
N SER A 265 -6.32 -3.17 -1.95
CA SER A 265 -5.55 -4.35 -1.56
C SER A 265 -6.23 -5.62 -2.09
N VAL A 266 -7.53 -5.77 -1.84
CA VAL A 266 -8.35 -6.88 -2.35
C VAL A 266 -8.33 -6.94 -3.88
N ALA A 267 -8.47 -5.80 -4.57
CA ALA A 267 -8.37 -5.75 -6.04
C ALA A 267 -6.98 -6.16 -6.57
N ARG A 268 -5.89 -5.84 -5.84
CA ARG A 268 -4.54 -6.31 -6.17
C ARG A 268 -4.34 -7.81 -5.89
N ILE A 269 -4.99 -8.33 -4.85
CA ILE A 269 -4.99 -9.76 -4.52
C ILE A 269 -5.77 -10.55 -5.57
N ASP A 270 -6.97 -10.12 -5.95
CA ASP A 270 -7.78 -10.72 -7.02
C ASP A 270 -7.05 -10.69 -8.38
N ALA A 271 -6.45 -9.56 -8.75
CA ALA A 271 -5.63 -9.47 -9.96
C ALA A 271 -4.43 -10.44 -9.94
N ARG A 272 -3.75 -10.59 -8.79
CA ARG A 272 -2.70 -11.61 -8.59
C ARG A 272 -3.27 -13.02 -8.65
N LEU A 273 -4.41 -13.29 -8.03
CA LEU A 273 -5.06 -14.61 -7.99
C LEU A 273 -5.42 -15.09 -9.41
N ARG A 274 -6.06 -14.24 -10.22
CA ARG A 274 -6.35 -14.51 -11.64
C ARG A 274 -5.08 -14.71 -12.46
N SER A 275 -4.00 -13.99 -12.15
CA SER A 275 -2.70 -14.21 -12.81
C SER A 275 -2.08 -15.57 -12.43
N LEU A 276 -2.34 -16.06 -11.21
CA LEU A 276 -1.91 -17.38 -10.73
C LEU A 276 -2.80 -18.52 -11.24
N GLU A 277 -4.12 -18.32 -11.37
CA GLU A 277 -5.02 -19.28 -12.03
C GLU A 277 -4.60 -19.57 -13.49
N SER A 278 -3.95 -18.61 -14.16
CA SER A 278 -3.36 -18.82 -15.50
C SER A 278 -2.14 -19.77 -15.52
N ARG A 279 -1.64 -20.21 -14.35
CA ARG A 279 -0.46 -21.07 -14.18
C ARG A 279 -0.76 -22.23 -13.21
N PRO A 280 -1.07 -23.45 -13.69
CA PRO A 280 -1.51 -24.54 -12.83
C PRO A 280 -0.35 -25.16 -12.03
N PHE A 281 -0.13 -24.74 -10.78
CA PHE A 281 0.68 -25.51 -9.82
C PHE A 281 0.36 -25.27 -8.33
N SER A 282 0.22 -26.38 -7.59
CA SER A 282 0.19 -26.55 -6.12
C SER A 282 -0.75 -25.68 -5.28
N THR A 283 -1.80 -26.33 -4.79
CA THR A 283 -2.66 -25.90 -3.66
C THR A 283 -1.87 -25.59 -2.38
N ASP A 284 -2.03 -24.38 -1.85
CA ASP A 284 -1.90 -24.06 -0.42
C ASP A 284 -2.70 -22.77 -0.06
N THR A 285 -3.95 -22.70 -0.53
CA THR A 285 -4.84 -21.55 -0.27
C THR A 285 -5.50 -21.60 1.11
N GLY A 286 -5.69 -22.80 1.68
CA GLY A 286 -6.45 -23.00 2.91
C GLY A 286 -5.83 -22.42 4.18
N ASP A 287 -4.52 -22.19 4.22
CA ASP A 287 -3.89 -21.44 5.33
C ASP A 287 -4.00 -19.92 5.15
N LEU A 288 -4.23 -19.45 3.92
CA LEU A 288 -4.50 -18.04 3.63
C LEU A 288 -5.96 -17.69 3.99
N ASP A 289 -6.92 -18.52 3.57
CA ASP A 289 -8.35 -18.32 3.86
C ASP A 289 -8.61 -18.28 5.37
N ARG A 290 -8.05 -19.23 6.15
CA ARG A 290 -8.17 -19.24 7.62
C ARG A 290 -7.62 -17.98 8.29
N ARG A 291 -6.58 -17.37 7.73
CA ARG A 291 -6.01 -16.11 8.25
C ARG A 291 -6.93 -14.93 7.91
N PHE A 292 -7.57 -14.93 6.75
CA PHE A 292 -8.58 -13.93 6.40
C PHE A 292 -9.86 -14.07 7.22
N ASP A 293 -10.34 -15.30 7.49
CA ASP A 293 -11.49 -15.55 8.37
C ASP A 293 -11.20 -15.05 9.79
N LEU A 294 -10.04 -15.42 10.37
CA LEU A 294 -9.64 -14.97 11.71
C LEU A 294 -9.54 -13.44 11.80
N LEU A 295 -8.93 -12.78 10.81
CA LEU A 295 -8.82 -11.32 10.77
C LEU A 295 -10.21 -10.66 10.64
N SER A 296 -11.12 -11.28 9.89
CA SER A 296 -12.49 -10.77 9.68
C SER A 296 -13.36 -10.92 10.92
N ASP A 297 -13.27 -12.05 11.64
CA ASP A 297 -13.98 -12.28 12.90
C ASP A 297 -13.48 -11.34 14.01
N GLU A 298 -12.16 -11.16 14.14
CA GLU A 298 -11.59 -10.24 15.12
C GLU A 298 -11.95 -8.77 14.83
N LEU A 299 -11.94 -8.35 13.55
CA LEU A 299 -12.34 -7.00 13.16
C LEU A 299 -13.85 -6.78 13.35
N ALA A 300 -14.69 -7.75 13.01
CA ALA A 300 -16.14 -7.71 13.28
C ALA A 300 -16.43 -7.63 14.78
N ARG A 301 -15.66 -8.34 15.61
CA ARG A 301 -15.77 -8.32 17.07
C ARG A 301 -15.39 -6.96 17.67
N VAL A 302 -14.29 -6.35 17.23
CA VAL A 302 -13.89 -4.99 17.65
C VAL A 302 -14.94 -3.95 17.24
N VAL A 303 -15.52 -4.05 16.04
CA VAL A 303 -16.62 -3.17 15.59
C VAL A 303 -17.92 -3.40 16.39
N SER A 304 -18.18 -4.63 16.83
CA SER A 304 -19.33 -4.96 17.68
C SER A 304 -19.17 -4.42 19.09
N ASP A 305 -18.02 -4.64 19.74
CA ASP A 305 -17.76 -4.17 21.11
C ASP A 305 -17.74 -2.64 21.18
N THR A 306 -17.11 -1.96 20.21
CA THR A 306 -17.12 -0.49 20.14
C THR A 306 -18.54 0.06 19.95
N ARG A 307 -19.37 -0.53 19.07
CA ARG A 307 -20.79 -0.16 18.95
C ARG A 307 -21.58 -0.39 20.24
N ALA A 308 -21.41 -1.55 20.88
CA ALA A 308 -22.09 -1.87 22.12
C ALA A 308 -21.66 -0.96 23.28
N GLN A 309 -20.42 -0.46 23.27
CA GLN A 309 -19.92 0.48 24.27
C GLN A 309 -20.43 1.92 24.02
N VAL A 310 -20.41 2.40 22.77
CA VAL A 310 -21.01 3.71 22.40
C VAL A 310 -22.52 3.75 22.70
N ALA A 311 -23.24 2.65 22.49
CA ALA A 311 -24.65 2.54 22.87
C ALA A 311 -24.87 2.71 24.38
N ARG A 312 -24.03 2.07 25.22
CA ARG A 312 -24.10 2.19 26.69
C ARG A 312 -23.72 3.59 27.17
N GLU A 313 -22.69 4.21 26.60
CA GLU A 313 -22.31 5.59 26.98
C GLU A 313 -23.38 6.63 26.56
N LEU A 314 -24.15 6.37 25.49
CA LEU A 314 -25.35 7.15 25.14
C LEU A 314 -26.50 6.93 26.14
N GLU A 315 -26.75 5.69 26.55
CA GLU A 315 -27.81 5.33 27.50
C GLU A 315 -27.55 5.88 28.92
N ASP A 316 -26.30 5.79 29.39
CA ASP A 316 -25.84 6.43 30.63
C ASP A 316 -25.95 7.97 30.57
N ALA A 317 -25.58 8.59 29.44
CA ALA A 317 -25.64 10.05 29.28
C ALA A 317 -27.07 10.61 29.15
N VAL A 318 -28.03 9.80 28.70
CA VAL A 318 -29.46 10.13 28.65
C VAL A 318 -30.13 9.99 30.03
N SER A 319 -29.58 9.16 30.93
CA SER A 319 -30.25 8.76 32.18
C SER A 319 -30.22 9.78 33.32
N GLU A 320 -29.33 10.79 33.31
CA GLU A 320 -29.35 11.89 34.29
C GLU A 320 -28.93 13.25 33.68
N PRO A 321 -29.85 14.23 33.49
CA PRO A 321 -29.56 15.50 32.83
C PRO A 321 -28.85 16.55 33.74
N ARG A 322 -27.89 16.12 34.58
CA ARG A 322 -27.12 17.04 35.44
C ARG A 322 -25.87 17.54 34.70
N VAL A 323 -25.90 18.81 34.30
CA VAL A 323 -24.88 19.51 33.50
C VAL A 323 -23.43 19.27 33.98
N GLU A 324 -23.17 19.30 35.29
CA GLU A 324 -21.82 19.04 35.83
C GLU A 324 -21.39 17.56 35.75
N ARG A 325 -22.34 16.60 35.74
CA ARG A 325 -22.06 15.19 35.45
C ARG A 325 -21.77 15.02 33.96
N LEU A 326 -22.50 15.70 33.07
CA LEU A 326 -22.21 15.71 31.63
C LEU A 326 -20.81 16.25 31.34
N GLU A 327 -20.35 17.34 31.97
CA GLU A 327 -18.96 17.82 31.79
C GLU A 327 -17.92 16.77 32.20
N ARG A 328 -18.10 16.13 33.38
CA ARG A 328 -17.18 15.09 33.87
C ARG A 328 -17.21 13.82 33.02
N ALA A 329 -18.38 13.40 32.56
CA ALA A 329 -18.56 12.27 31.66
C ALA A 329 -17.88 12.54 30.32
N LEU A 330 -18.13 13.70 29.71
CA LEU A 330 -17.55 14.12 28.43
C LEU A 330 -16.02 14.24 28.50
N LYS A 331 -15.46 14.71 29.64
CA LYS A 331 -14.01 14.76 29.89
C LYS A 331 -13.39 13.37 30.12
N THR A 332 -14.15 12.44 30.68
CA THR A 332 -13.75 11.04 30.82
C THR A 332 -13.85 10.29 29.48
N ALA A 333 -14.83 10.61 28.64
CA ALA A 333 -14.91 10.15 27.26
C ALA A 333 -13.75 10.73 26.42
N GLU A 334 -13.46 12.04 26.51
CA GLU A 334 -12.35 12.68 25.78
C GLU A 334 -11.00 12.02 26.08
N THR A 335 -10.73 11.69 27.35
CA THR A 335 -9.51 10.96 27.76
C THR A 335 -9.51 9.49 27.35
N ARG A 336 -10.63 8.77 27.46
CA ARG A 336 -10.75 7.36 27.02
C ARG A 336 -10.67 7.19 25.51
N ILE A 337 -11.33 8.04 24.73
CA ILE A 337 -11.26 8.05 23.27
C ILE A 337 -9.83 8.35 22.81
N SER A 338 -9.12 9.27 23.48
CA SER A 338 -7.72 9.56 23.13
C SER A 338 -6.77 8.40 23.47
N ALA A 339 -7.04 7.65 24.55
CA ALA A 339 -6.34 6.40 24.85
C ALA A 339 -6.65 5.29 23.81
N ALA A 340 -7.91 5.18 23.40
CA ALA A 340 -8.34 4.25 22.36
C ALA A 340 -7.76 4.60 20.97
N GLU A 341 -7.70 5.87 20.58
CA GLU A 341 -7.01 6.36 19.38
C GLU A 341 -5.51 6.04 19.42
N THR A 342 -4.86 6.21 20.57
CA THR A 342 -3.44 5.85 20.76
C THR A 342 -3.24 4.34 20.55
N SER A 343 -4.10 3.51 21.17
CA SER A 343 -4.07 2.05 20.98
C SER A 343 -4.42 1.62 19.55
N HIS A 344 -5.36 2.31 18.88
CA HIS A 344 -5.70 2.05 17.47
C HIS A 344 -4.53 2.39 16.55
N SER A 345 -3.87 3.53 16.77
CA SER A 345 -2.70 3.95 16.00
C SER A 345 -1.52 2.98 16.19
N GLU A 346 -1.30 2.50 17.41
CA GLU A 346 -0.31 1.45 17.67
C GLU A 346 -0.67 0.13 16.97
N SER A 347 -1.93 -0.31 17.04
CA SER A 347 -2.42 -1.52 16.36
C SER A 347 -2.32 -1.40 14.83
N LEU A 348 -2.70 -0.26 14.25
CA LEU A 348 -2.59 0.00 12.80
C LEU A 348 -1.13 0.06 12.35
N SER A 349 -0.23 0.65 13.17
CA SER A 349 1.21 0.62 12.94
C SER A 349 1.76 -0.81 12.96
N ARG A 350 1.32 -1.63 13.93
CA ARG A 350 1.69 -3.05 14.07
C ARG A 350 1.18 -3.90 12.89
N ILE A 351 -0.05 -3.64 12.43
CA ILE A 351 -0.64 -4.23 11.22
C ILE A 351 0.16 -3.80 9.98
N GLY A 352 0.52 -2.52 9.85
CA GLY A 352 1.34 -2.01 8.75
C GLY A 352 2.73 -2.65 8.69
N LEU A 353 3.35 -2.90 9.85
CA LEU A 353 4.62 -3.63 9.96
C LEU A 353 4.49 -5.09 9.49
N GLU A 354 3.45 -5.81 9.93
CA GLU A 354 3.23 -7.20 9.48
C GLU A 354 2.79 -7.28 8.01
N ILE A 355 2.01 -6.32 7.48
CA ILE A 355 1.74 -6.22 6.04
C ILE A 355 3.04 -6.02 5.26
N THR A 356 3.93 -5.14 5.73
CA THR A 356 5.25 -4.91 5.10
C THR A 356 6.13 -6.16 5.17
N ARG A 357 6.06 -6.92 6.27
CA ARG A 357 6.78 -8.18 6.47
C ARG A 357 6.25 -9.28 5.55
N LEU A 358 4.94 -9.43 5.46
CA LEU A 358 4.26 -10.44 4.63
C LEU A 358 4.43 -10.12 3.14
N ALA A 359 4.41 -8.85 2.75
CA ALA A 359 4.78 -8.41 1.41
C ALA A 359 6.22 -8.81 1.05
N ARG A 360 7.21 -8.55 1.94
CA ARG A 360 8.60 -8.98 1.71
C ARG A 360 8.73 -10.50 1.60
N VAL A 361 8.10 -11.27 2.48
CA VAL A 361 8.11 -12.74 2.42
C VAL A 361 7.44 -13.26 1.14
N MET A 362 6.41 -12.60 0.63
CA MET A 362 5.83 -12.91 -0.68
C MET A 362 6.77 -12.56 -1.83
N ASP A 363 7.43 -11.39 -1.81
CA ASP A 363 8.35 -11.00 -2.88
C ASP A 363 9.62 -11.87 -2.90
N ASP A 364 10.15 -12.28 -1.74
CA ASP A 364 11.25 -13.25 -1.62
C ASP A 364 10.85 -14.61 -2.23
N ARG A 365 9.69 -15.15 -1.81
CA ARG A 365 9.12 -16.43 -2.30
C ARG A 365 8.77 -16.38 -3.80
N ILE A 366 8.31 -15.23 -4.30
CA ILE A 366 8.03 -15.02 -5.73
C ILE A 366 9.33 -14.95 -6.51
N SER A 367 10.34 -14.19 -6.04
CA SER A 367 11.65 -14.13 -6.69
C SER A 367 12.35 -15.49 -6.73
N GLU A 368 12.19 -16.32 -5.69
CA GLU A 368 12.64 -17.72 -5.70
C GLU A 368 11.87 -18.56 -6.74
N SER A 369 10.55 -18.40 -6.84
CA SER A 369 9.73 -19.07 -7.86
C SER A 369 10.08 -18.64 -9.30
N GLU A 370 10.42 -17.37 -9.51
CA GLU A 370 10.83 -16.82 -10.80
C GLU A 370 12.21 -17.33 -11.21
N LYS A 371 13.19 -17.31 -10.30
CA LYS A 371 14.52 -17.93 -10.53
C LYS A 371 14.39 -19.41 -10.87
N LYS A 372 13.47 -20.14 -10.21
CA LYS A 372 13.20 -21.55 -10.50
C LYS A 372 12.52 -21.76 -11.86
N ALA A 373 11.59 -20.87 -12.24
CA ALA A 373 10.95 -20.90 -13.55
C ALA A 373 11.92 -20.52 -14.68
N GLU A 374 12.83 -19.56 -14.45
CA GLU A 374 13.88 -19.15 -15.38
C GLU A 374 14.94 -20.24 -15.57
N ALA A 375 15.33 -20.93 -14.49
CA ALA A 375 16.19 -22.10 -14.57
C ALA A 375 15.57 -23.20 -15.46
N LEU A 376 14.28 -23.51 -15.27
CA LEU A 376 13.54 -24.44 -16.12
C LEU A 376 13.47 -23.95 -17.57
N HIS A 377 13.21 -22.66 -17.81
CA HIS A 377 13.18 -22.09 -19.16
C HIS A 377 14.53 -22.14 -19.88
N ASN A 378 15.64 -22.05 -19.13
CA ASN A 378 16.98 -22.16 -19.67
C ASN A 378 17.37 -23.62 -19.99
N THR A 379 16.93 -24.62 -19.21
CA THR A 379 17.07 -26.03 -19.62
C THR A 379 16.23 -26.33 -20.87
N ASP A 380 15.00 -25.82 -20.92
CA ASP A 380 14.10 -25.95 -22.08
C ASP A 380 14.70 -25.35 -23.36
N ARG A 381 15.52 -24.29 -23.21
CA ARG A 381 16.26 -23.64 -24.30
C ARG A 381 17.48 -24.45 -24.73
N ALA A 382 18.25 -24.97 -23.77
CA ALA A 382 19.41 -25.81 -24.04
C ALA A 382 19.02 -27.10 -24.78
N ASP A 383 17.93 -27.76 -24.39
CA ASP A 383 17.43 -28.97 -25.05
C ASP A 383 16.99 -28.70 -26.50
N ARG A 384 16.39 -27.54 -26.78
CA ARG A 384 16.04 -27.11 -28.15
C ARG A 384 17.27 -26.82 -29.00
N GLU A 385 18.30 -26.20 -28.43
CA GLU A 385 19.56 -25.96 -29.12
C GLU A 385 20.32 -27.28 -29.39
N LEU A 386 20.34 -28.19 -28.42
CA LEU A 386 20.87 -29.55 -28.59
C LEU A 386 20.12 -30.31 -29.68
N ALA A 387 18.79 -30.25 -29.72
CA ALA A 387 18.00 -30.85 -30.79
C ALA A 387 18.36 -30.30 -32.18
N GLN A 388 18.48 -28.97 -32.32
CA GLN A 388 18.92 -28.34 -33.57
C GLN A 388 20.34 -28.77 -33.98
N ARG A 389 21.28 -28.83 -33.02
CA ARG A 389 22.64 -29.34 -33.26
C ARG A 389 22.64 -30.81 -33.68
N PHE A 390 21.82 -31.66 -33.05
CA PHE A 390 21.68 -33.07 -33.43
C PHE A 390 21.10 -33.23 -34.83
N ASP A 391 20.13 -32.41 -35.25
CA ASP A 391 19.57 -32.48 -36.59
C ASP A 391 20.52 -31.90 -37.66
N SER A 392 21.37 -30.92 -37.33
CA SER A 392 22.51 -30.52 -38.19
C SER A 392 23.50 -31.68 -38.39
N VAL A 393 23.96 -32.29 -37.30
CA VAL A 393 24.87 -33.46 -37.34
C VAL A 393 24.24 -34.65 -38.09
N ARG A 394 22.92 -34.83 -38.00
CA ARG A 394 22.20 -35.83 -38.81
C ARG A 394 22.15 -35.47 -40.29
N ALA A 395 22.02 -34.19 -40.66
CA ALA A 395 22.08 -33.75 -42.05
C ALA A 395 23.50 -33.93 -42.63
N GLU A 396 24.52 -33.48 -41.91
CA GLU A 396 25.93 -33.64 -42.24
C GLU A 396 26.32 -35.13 -42.39
N ASN A 397 25.88 -35.98 -41.46
CA ASN A 397 26.13 -37.42 -41.53
C ASN A 397 25.38 -38.09 -42.70
N ARG A 398 24.14 -37.66 -43.02
CA ARG A 398 23.44 -38.12 -44.23
C ARG A 398 24.21 -37.73 -45.50
N GLU A 399 24.77 -36.53 -45.56
CA GLU A 399 25.58 -36.08 -46.70
C GLU A 399 26.90 -36.87 -46.80
N ALA A 400 27.58 -37.13 -45.67
CA ALA A 400 28.77 -37.96 -45.61
C ALA A 400 28.49 -39.41 -46.06
N ILE A 401 27.39 -40.00 -45.60
CA ILE A 401 26.92 -41.32 -46.06
C ILE A 401 26.58 -41.30 -47.55
N ARG A 402 25.98 -40.21 -48.08
CA ARG A 402 25.69 -40.06 -49.50
C ARG A 402 26.97 -40.03 -50.34
N LYS A 403 27.97 -39.25 -49.92
CA LYS A 403 29.30 -39.17 -50.55
C LYS A 403 30.03 -40.51 -50.49
N LEU A 404 30.05 -41.19 -49.35
CA LEU A 404 30.59 -42.56 -49.23
C LEU A 404 29.88 -43.55 -50.15
N GLY A 405 28.56 -43.41 -50.36
CA GLY A 405 27.81 -44.21 -51.34
C GLY A 405 28.21 -43.93 -52.80
N GLU A 406 28.46 -42.66 -53.15
CA GLU A 406 28.98 -42.26 -54.46
C GLU A 406 30.41 -42.75 -54.68
N ASP A 407 31.30 -42.59 -53.69
CA ASP A 407 32.68 -43.07 -53.72
C ASP A 407 32.74 -44.61 -53.84
N VAL A 408 31.92 -45.35 -53.08
CA VAL A 408 31.82 -46.82 -53.19
C VAL A 408 31.25 -47.25 -54.54
N SER A 409 30.31 -46.50 -55.12
CA SER A 409 29.79 -46.78 -56.46
C SER A 409 30.86 -46.55 -57.54
N ALA A 410 31.61 -45.45 -57.46
CA ALA A 410 32.73 -45.17 -58.34
C ALA A 410 33.87 -46.19 -58.20
N LEU A 411 34.17 -46.63 -56.97
CA LEU A 411 35.14 -47.68 -56.70
C LEU A 411 34.68 -49.02 -57.31
N GLY A 412 33.40 -49.36 -57.18
CA GLY A 412 32.77 -50.51 -57.84
C GLY A 412 32.91 -50.48 -59.36
N GLN A 413 32.55 -49.36 -60.00
CA GLN A 413 32.74 -49.17 -61.45
C GLN A 413 34.21 -49.27 -61.87
N SER A 414 35.13 -48.75 -61.05
CA SER A 414 36.58 -48.88 -61.29
C SER A 414 37.09 -50.31 -61.10
N LEU A 415 36.40 -51.12 -60.30
CA LEU A 415 36.71 -52.53 -60.09
C LEU A 415 36.22 -53.35 -61.28
N ASP A 416 34.97 -53.17 -61.74
CA ASP A 416 34.43 -53.81 -62.94
C ASP A 416 35.32 -53.51 -64.15
N ALA A 417 35.62 -52.24 -64.42
CA ALA A 417 36.50 -51.84 -65.52
C ALA A 417 37.94 -52.37 -65.40
N ARG A 418 38.39 -52.74 -64.19
CA ARG A 418 39.66 -53.44 -63.96
C ARG A 418 39.55 -54.95 -64.13
N VAL A 419 38.42 -55.55 -63.77
CA VAL A 419 38.12 -56.97 -63.96
C VAL A 419 37.97 -57.26 -65.45
N GLU A 420 37.13 -56.51 -66.18
CA GLU A 420 36.98 -56.60 -67.64
C GLU A 420 38.33 -56.44 -68.36
N LYS A 421 39.14 -55.46 -67.96
CA LYS A 421 40.50 -55.25 -68.49
C LYS A 421 41.51 -56.34 -68.07
N SER A 422 41.22 -57.09 -67.02
CA SER A 422 42.02 -58.26 -66.60
C SER A 422 41.57 -59.53 -67.34
N GLU A 423 40.27 -59.70 -67.59
CA GLU A 423 39.69 -60.80 -68.36
C GLU A 423 40.05 -60.69 -69.84
N SER A 424 39.99 -59.47 -70.42
CA SER A 424 40.47 -59.19 -71.77
C SER A 424 41.95 -59.57 -71.94
N ARG A 425 42.81 -59.22 -70.97
CA ARG A 425 44.23 -59.62 -70.97
C ARG A 425 44.44 -61.11 -70.71
N ALA A 426 43.59 -61.73 -69.89
CA ALA A 426 43.63 -63.18 -69.68
C ALA A 426 43.25 -63.93 -70.97
N ALA A 427 42.24 -63.46 -71.70
CA ALA A 427 41.87 -63.99 -73.01
C ALA A 427 43.00 -63.81 -74.04
N GLU A 428 43.59 -62.61 -74.14
CA GLU A 428 44.74 -62.32 -75.02
C GLU A 428 45.96 -63.21 -74.68
N ALA A 429 46.24 -63.41 -73.40
CA ALA A 429 47.30 -64.31 -72.94
C ALA A 429 46.99 -65.79 -73.23
N ILE A 430 45.74 -66.23 -73.09
CA ILE A 430 45.29 -67.59 -73.41
C ILE A 430 45.34 -67.84 -74.92
N GLU A 431 44.96 -66.87 -75.75
CA GLU A 431 45.10 -66.94 -77.22
C GLU A 431 46.59 -67.04 -77.61
N THR A 432 47.44 -66.21 -77.02
CA THR A 432 48.90 -66.23 -77.24
C THR A 432 49.53 -67.55 -76.78
N ALA A 433 49.08 -68.10 -75.65
CA ALA A 433 49.51 -69.42 -75.17
C ALA A 433 49.04 -70.54 -76.12
N THR A 434 47.80 -70.48 -76.61
CA THR A 434 47.24 -71.45 -77.56
C THR A 434 48.00 -71.41 -78.89
N LYS A 435 48.28 -70.22 -79.42
CA LYS A 435 49.08 -70.02 -80.63
C LYS A 435 50.50 -70.57 -80.47
N SER A 436 51.21 -70.18 -79.41
CA SER A 436 52.57 -70.67 -79.16
C SER A 436 52.63 -72.17 -78.89
N MET A 437 51.58 -72.78 -78.31
CA MET A 437 51.44 -74.23 -78.20
C MET A 437 51.27 -74.90 -79.58
N SER A 438 50.50 -74.31 -80.50
CA SER A 438 50.41 -74.81 -81.88
C SER A 438 51.73 -74.70 -82.65
N GLU A 439 52.49 -73.61 -82.48
CA GLU A 439 53.83 -73.47 -83.05
C GLU A 439 54.85 -74.45 -82.44
N ALA A 440 54.69 -74.81 -81.16
CA ALA A 440 55.54 -75.80 -80.50
C ALA A 440 55.30 -77.22 -81.01
N VAL A 441 54.04 -77.58 -81.34
CA VAL A 441 53.71 -78.85 -82.00
C VAL A 441 54.31 -78.91 -83.40
N ALA A 442 54.14 -77.87 -84.22
CA ALA A 442 54.73 -77.81 -85.56
C ALA A 442 56.27 -77.97 -85.55
N ARG A 443 56.96 -77.30 -84.61
CA ARG A 443 58.42 -77.44 -84.41
C ARG A 443 58.85 -78.83 -83.90
N LEU A 444 57.93 -79.64 -83.35
CA LEU A 444 58.21 -81.01 -82.93
C LEU A 444 58.13 -81.97 -84.14
N GLU A 445 57.14 -81.79 -85.01
CA GLU A 445 56.99 -82.54 -86.27
C GLU A 445 58.18 -82.25 -87.21
N GLU A 446 58.56 -80.98 -87.36
CA GLU A 446 59.73 -80.54 -88.13
C GLU A 446 61.03 -81.23 -87.64
N ARG A 447 61.19 -81.38 -86.31
CA ARG A 447 62.32 -82.12 -85.71
C ARG A 447 62.27 -83.63 -85.93
N GLN A 448 61.09 -84.24 -86.07
CA GLN A 448 60.99 -85.64 -86.46
C GLN A 448 61.36 -85.85 -87.93
N THR A 449 60.93 -84.95 -88.83
CA THR A 449 61.32 -85.01 -90.25
C THR A 449 62.81 -84.77 -90.47
N ALA A 450 63.43 -83.88 -89.69
CA ALA A 450 64.88 -83.64 -89.76
C ALA A 450 65.70 -84.90 -89.40
N LYS A 451 65.33 -85.61 -88.33
CA LYS A 451 66.02 -86.84 -87.93
C LYS A 451 65.91 -87.99 -88.93
N ALA A 452 64.89 -88.01 -89.78
CA ALA A 452 64.76 -89.00 -90.85
C ALA A 452 65.72 -88.75 -92.03
N GLN A 453 66.26 -87.54 -92.18
CA GLN A 453 67.22 -87.19 -93.24
C GLN A 453 68.68 -87.38 -92.80
N GLU A 454 68.96 -87.30 -91.50
CA GLU A 454 70.31 -87.48 -90.93
C GLU A 454 70.87 -88.89 -91.21
N SER A 455 70.04 -89.92 -91.14
CA SER A 455 70.41 -91.32 -91.40
C SER A 455 70.66 -91.70 -92.88
N ASP A 456 70.15 -90.93 -93.86
CA ASP A 456 70.49 -91.15 -95.29
C ASP A 456 71.94 -90.71 -95.58
N LEU A 457 72.45 -89.74 -94.82
CA LEU A 457 73.77 -89.16 -95.05
C LEU A 457 74.91 -90.10 -94.64
N GLU A 458 74.76 -90.83 -93.54
CA GLU A 458 75.79 -91.74 -93.01
C GLU A 458 76.05 -92.94 -93.93
N GLU A 459 74.99 -93.61 -94.41
CA GLU A 459 75.12 -94.76 -95.32
C GLU A 459 75.81 -94.36 -96.65
N ARG A 460 75.54 -93.13 -97.11
CA ARG A 460 76.14 -92.58 -98.34
C ARG A 460 77.60 -92.14 -98.15
N LEU A 461 78.01 -91.76 -96.94
CA LEU A 461 79.43 -91.54 -96.61
C LEU A 461 80.20 -92.87 -96.60
N ARG A 462 79.67 -93.91 -95.95
CA ARG A 462 80.33 -95.22 -95.84
C ARG A 462 80.61 -95.84 -97.21
N GLN A 463 79.62 -95.77 -98.11
CA GLN A 463 79.76 -96.19 -99.51
C GLN A 463 80.71 -95.29 -100.34
N SER A 464 81.20 -94.16 -99.81
CA SER A 464 82.21 -93.31 -100.45
C SER A 464 83.62 -93.72 -100.09
N GLU A 465 83.90 -93.98 -98.81
CA GLU A 465 85.24 -94.32 -98.31
C GLU A 465 85.76 -95.63 -98.92
N GLU A 466 84.91 -96.66 -99.00
CA GLU A 466 85.22 -97.98 -99.58
C GLU A 466 85.62 -97.89 -101.06
N ARG A 467 85.07 -96.92 -101.81
CA ARG A 467 85.45 -96.65 -103.23
C ARG A 467 86.78 -95.91 -103.38
N THR A 468 87.22 -95.17 -102.37
CA THR A 468 88.55 -94.55 -102.36
C THR A 468 89.65 -95.52 -101.92
N ALA A 469 89.40 -96.36 -100.91
CA ALA A 469 90.39 -97.33 -100.43
C ALA A 469 90.87 -98.26 -101.56
N LYS A 470 89.94 -98.88 -102.29
CA LYS A 470 90.23 -99.83 -103.36
C LYS A 470 91.05 -99.24 -104.52
N ARG A 471 90.84 -97.95 -104.83
CA ARG A 471 91.60 -97.23 -105.88
C ARG A 471 93.04 -96.92 -105.48
N ILE A 472 93.35 -96.87 -104.18
CA ILE A 472 94.72 -96.69 -103.67
C ILE A 472 95.47 -98.03 -103.71
N GLU A 473 94.77 -99.13 -103.40
CA GLU A 473 95.30 -100.50 -103.48
C GLU A 473 95.73 -100.87 -104.92
N ASP A 474 94.84 -100.69 -105.90
CA ASP A 474 95.13 -100.92 -107.34
C ASP A 474 96.33 -100.09 -107.84
N ALA A 475 96.49 -98.86 -107.33
CA ALA A 475 97.55 -97.94 -107.75
C ALA A 475 98.94 -98.31 -107.18
N ILE A 476 98.99 -98.98 -106.02
CA ILE A 476 100.25 -99.41 -105.39
C ILE A 476 100.80 -100.68 -106.06
N GLY A 477 99.93 -101.65 -106.39
CA GLY A 477 100.34 -102.89 -107.05
C GLY A 477 100.99 -102.68 -108.42
N GLY A 478 100.49 -101.72 -109.21
CA GLY A 478 101.06 -101.36 -110.52
C GLY A 478 102.43 -100.66 -110.48
N ILE A 479 102.94 -100.32 -109.28
CA ILE A 479 104.26 -99.69 -109.10
C ILE A 479 105.30 -100.74 -108.69
N SER A 480 104.95 -101.72 -107.85
CA SER A 480 105.85 -102.82 -107.47
C SER A 480 106.22 -103.71 -108.68
N GLU A 481 105.25 -104.06 -109.53
CA GLU A 481 105.48 -104.84 -110.76
C GLU A 481 106.52 -104.19 -111.70
N ARG A 482 106.53 -102.84 -111.77
CA ARG A 482 107.46 -102.07 -112.60
C ARG A 482 108.88 -102.01 -112.02
N LEU A 483 109.01 -102.02 -110.68
CA LEU A 483 110.30 -102.09 -110.01
C LEU A 483 110.93 -103.50 -110.13
N GLU A 484 110.12 -104.55 -110.05
CA GLU A 484 110.60 -105.93 -110.19
C GLU A 484 111.08 -106.20 -111.63
N LYS A 485 110.33 -105.74 -112.63
CA LYS A 485 110.71 -105.87 -114.05
C LYS A 485 112.00 -105.12 -114.40
N ALA A 486 112.19 -103.92 -113.87
CA ALA A 486 113.43 -103.16 -114.05
C ALA A 486 114.65 -103.80 -113.35
N ARG A 487 114.43 -104.68 -112.36
CA ARG A 487 115.49 -105.41 -111.67
C ARG A 487 115.94 -106.65 -112.43
N ALA A 488 115.00 -107.41 -112.99
CA ALA A 488 115.28 -108.62 -113.77
C ALA A 488 116.18 -108.32 -115.00
N GLU A 489 115.91 -107.24 -115.72
CA GLU A 489 116.71 -106.81 -116.89
C GLU A 489 118.15 -106.40 -116.52
N THR A 490 118.48 -106.18 -115.23
CA THR A 490 119.85 -105.91 -114.76
C THR A 490 120.62 -107.15 -114.28
N GLU A 491 119.98 -108.32 -114.18
CA GLU A 491 120.58 -109.51 -113.56
C GLU A 491 120.98 -110.60 -114.58
N GLU A 492 120.35 -110.66 -115.76
CA GLU A 492 120.70 -111.64 -116.80
C GLU A 492 121.93 -111.23 -117.65
N SER A 493 122.29 -109.93 -117.69
CA SER A 493 123.46 -109.47 -118.44
C SER A 493 124.75 -109.45 -117.60
N LEU A 494 125.65 -110.39 -117.89
CA LEU A 494 127.10 -110.35 -117.61
C LEU A 494 127.53 -110.54 -116.11
N SER A 495 127.54 -111.74 -115.53
CA SER A 495 128.13 -113.05 -115.94
C SER A 495 129.69 -113.19 -115.91
N PRO A 496 130.53 -112.19 -116.29
CA PRO A 496 131.99 -112.28 -116.08
C PRO A 496 132.50 -111.91 -114.67
N VAL A 497 131.85 -110.97 -113.95
CA VAL A 497 132.39 -110.45 -112.67
C VAL A 497 132.34 -111.49 -111.54
N GLN A 498 131.43 -112.47 -111.61
CA GLN A 498 131.43 -113.68 -110.77
C GLN A 498 132.72 -114.51 -110.88
N ARG A 499 133.60 -114.24 -111.86
CA ARG A 499 134.94 -114.84 -111.95
C ARG A 499 136.06 -113.94 -111.40
N ALA A 500 135.82 -112.64 -111.26
CA ALA A 500 136.78 -111.69 -110.68
C ALA A 500 136.76 -111.72 -109.14
N MET A 501 135.58 -111.90 -108.53
CA MET A 501 135.49 -112.05 -107.06
C MET A 501 136.26 -113.26 -106.52
N ASN A 502 136.34 -114.35 -107.30
CA ASN A 502 137.14 -115.54 -106.96
C ASN A 502 138.64 -115.40 -107.24
N ALA A 503 139.12 -114.25 -107.74
CA ALA A 503 140.51 -114.06 -108.16
C ALA A 503 141.19 -112.82 -107.53
N LEU A 504 140.47 -112.00 -106.77
CA LEU A 504 141.03 -110.94 -105.93
C LEU A 504 140.37 -110.83 -104.53
N ALA A 505 139.77 -111.92 -104.06
CA ALA A 505 139.91 -112.27 -102.63
C ALA A 505 141.41 -112.35 -102.26
N ASP A 506 142.25 -112.77 -103.21
CA ASP A 506 143.71 -112.68 -103.19
C ASP A 506 144.25 -111.24 -103.10
N ARG A 507 143.41 -110.19 -103.17
CA ARG A 507 143.77 -108.80 -102.83
C ARG A 507 143.21 -108.29 -101.51
N LEU A 508 142.92 -109.21 -100.58
CA LEU A 508 143.24 -108.94 -99.18
C LEU A 508 144.75 -109.06 -98.87
N GLU A 509 145.59 -109.53 -99.81
CA GLU A 509 147.05 -109.52 -99.66
C GLU A 509 147.70 -108.15 -99.95
N ALA A 510 147.03 -107.23 -100.67
CA ALA A 510 147.66 -105.96 -101.05
C ALA A 510 146.71 -104.75 -101.11
N ILE A 511 146.95 -103.81 -100.17
CA ILE A 511 146.93 -102.34 -100.34
C ILE A 511 145.50 -101.71 -100.42
N GLU A 512 144.91 -101.11 -99.37
CA GLU A 512 145.26 -99.80 -98.73
C GLU A 512 144.73 -98.57 -99.54
N ASN A 513 143.55 -97.96 -99.19
CA ASN A 513 143.10 -96.52 -99.32
C ASN A 513 141.58 -96.17 -99.65
N ARG A 514 140.88 -95.38 -98.77
CA ARG A 514 140.01 -94.13 -98.99
C ARG A 514 138.46 -94.09 -99.32
N HIS A 515 137.75 -92.97 -98.95
CA HIS A 515 136.26 -92.68 -98.98
C HIS A 515 135.83 -91.15 -98.83
N VAL A 516 134.50 -90.75 -98.82
CA VAL A 516 133.94 -89.32 -98.88
C VAL A 516 132.49 -89.07 -98.29
N THR A 517 131.90 -87.82 -98.26
CA THR A 517 130.66 -87.33 -97.53
C THR A 517 129.81 -86.18 -98.21
N GLU A 518 128.66 -85.65 -97.64
CA GLU A 518 128.11 -84.22 -97.61
C GLU A 518 126.57 -84.02 -97.19
N GLU A 519 126.00 -82.78 -96.97
CA GLU A 519 124.62 -82.45 -96.37
C GLU A 519 123.97 -81.01 -96.64
N ALA A 520 122.70 -80.67 -96.22
CA ALA A 520 121.91 -79.38 -96.48
C ALA A 520 120.76 -78.92 -95.46
N ALA A 521 120.00 -77.77 -95.66
CA ALA A 521 118.95 -77.20 -94.70
C ALA A 521 117.85 -76.14 -95.20
N PRO A 522 116.74 -75.78 -94.45
CA PRO A 522 115.55 -74.92 -94.85
C PRO A 522 114.96 -73.80 -93.86
N GLY A 523 113.80 -73.09 -94.13
CA GLY A 523 113.12 -72.10 -93.18
C GLY A 523 111.72 -71.40 -93.54
N PRO A 524 111.04 -70.56 -92.65
CA PRO A 524 109.59 -70.11 -92.69
C PRO A 524 109.19 -68.58 -92.44
N ARG A 525 107.88 -68.16 -92.31
CA ARG A 525 107.35 -66.71 -92.25
C ARG A 525 105.91 -66.41 -91.58
N PRO A 526 105.57 -65.20 -90.98
CA PRO A 526 104.27 -64.84 -90.27
C PRO A 526 103.51 -63.47 -90.61
N GLU A 527 102.37 -63.07 -89.93
CA GLU A 527 101.38 -61.96 -90.27
C GLU A 527 100.56 -61.25 -89.07
N PRO A 528 99.90 -60.03 -89.16
CA PRO A 528 99.24 -59.24 -88.04
C PRO A 528 97.78 -58.59 -88.20
N ALA A 529 97.18 -57.85 -87.20
CA ALA A 529 95.78 -57.22 -87.21
C ALA A 529 95.44 -55.99 -86.21
N PRO A 530 94.25 -55.27 -86.27
CA PRO A 530 93.88 -53.98 -85.55
C PRO A 530 92.47 -53.80 -84.80
N ALA A 531 92.10 -52.63 -84.19
CA ALA A 531 90.82 -52.34 -83.42
C ALA A 531 90.32 -50.84 -83.18
N MET A 532 89.16 -50.57 -82.49
CA MET A 532 88.50 -49.26 -82.04
C MET A 532 87.60 -49.44 -80.74
N ARG A 533 86.69 -48.62 -80.10
CA ARG A 533 85.98 -47.25 -80.10
C ARG A 533 85.27 -47.07 -78.66
N GLN A 534 84.43 -46.14 -78.10
CA GLN A 534 83.73 -44.78 -78.20
C GLN A 534 83.40 -44.31 -76.70
N ALA A 535 82.52 -43.40 -76.13
CA ALA A 535 81.41 -42.41 -76.38
C ALA A 535 81.20 -41.40 -75.15
N ALA A 536 80.07 -40.63 -75.00
CA ALA A 536 79.82 -39.57 -73.94
C ALA A 536 78.32 -39.30 -73.49
N TYR A 537 77.98 -38.18 -72.76
CA TYR A 537 76.82 -37.99 -71.80
C TYR A 537 76.16 -36.55 -71.67
N ASP A 538 75.14 -36.35 -70.77
CA ASP A 538 74.19 -35.18 -70.60
C ASP A 538 73.71 -34.89 -69.11
N GLU A 539 73.11 -33.70 -68.72
CA GLU A 539 72.80 -33.22 -67.32
C GLU A 539 71.62 -32.22 -67.07
#